data_AF-A0A2W6SB00-F1
#
_entry.id   AF-A0A2W6SB00-F1
#
_cell.length_a   1.000
_cell.length_b   1.000
_cell.length_c   1.000
_cell.angle_alpha   90.00
_cell.angle_beta   90.00
_cell.angle_gamma   90.00
#
_symmetry.space_group_name_H-M   'P 1'
#
loop_
_entity.id
_entity.type
_entity.pdbx_description
1 polymer ?
#
loop_
_entity_poly.entity_id
_entity_poly.type
_entity_poly.pdbx_seq_one_letter_code
_entity_poly.pdbx_strand_id
1 'polypeptide(L)' 'MFMDFRDQPPPPPWDPRPARRRPPLTPRQQKTLGAIVGINIVLLLVAPIGGATFLAALWALLR' A
#
# COMPACT_ATOMS: atom_id res chain seq x y z
N MET A 1 44.06 -9.47 -19.74
CA MET A 1 43.14 -10.47 -20.34
C MET A 1 41.79 -9.81 -20.54
N PHE A 2 41.16 -10.00 -21.70
CA PHE A 2 39.83 -9.50 -22.00
C PHE A 2 38.82 -10.63 -21.81
N MET A 3 37.71 -10.35 -21.13
CA MET A 3 36.61 -11.28 -20.93
C MET A 3 35.79 -11.33 -22.23
N ASP A 4 35.72 -12.49 -22.87
CA ASP A 4 34.92 -12.71 -24.07
C ASP A 4 33.51 -13.18 -23.66
N PHE A 5 32.47 -12.52 -24.17
CA PHE A 5 31.07 -12.78 -23.85
C PHE A 5 30.32 -13.49 -24.99
N ARG A 6 31.05 -13.96 -26.02
CA ARG A 6 30.45 -14.64 -27.18
C ARG A 6 29.71 -15.94 -26.83
N ASP A 7 30.12 -16.62 -25.76
CA ASP A 7 29.52 -17.89 -25.33
C ASP A 7 28.42 -17.72 -24.27
N GLN A 8 27.91 -16.50 -24.06
CA GLN A 8 26.89 -16.28 -23.04
C GLN A 8 25.52 -16.77 -23.56
N PRO A 9 24.93 -17.81 -22.92
CA PRO A 9 23.64 -18.31 -23.36
C PRO A 9 22.57 -17.22 -23.21
N PRO A 10 21.58 -17.15 -24.11
CA PRO A 10 20.51 -16.18 -24.01
C PRO A 10 19.78 -16.33 -22.67
N PRO A 11 19.31 -15.22 -22.07
CA PRO A 11 18.56 -15.29 -20.83
C PRO A 11 17.31 -16.17 -21.02
N PRO A 12 16.90 -16.90 -19.97
CA PRO A 12 15.71 -17.72 -20.04
C PRO A 12 14.49 -16.86 -20.42
N PRO A 13 13.51 -17.43 -21.17
CA PRO A 13 12.29 -16.73 -21.49
C PRO A 13 11.62 -16.18 -20.24
N TRP A 14 11.05 -14.98 -20.33
CA TRP A 14 10.23 -14.45 -19.26
C TRP A 14 9.06 -15.41 -19.02
N ASP A 15 9.02 -15.98 -17.81
CA ASP A 15 7.94 -16.83 -17.38
C ASP A 15 6.90 -15.96 -16.66
N PRO A 16 5.69 -15.74 -17.23
CA PRO A 16 4.55 -15.21 -16.51
C PRO A 16 4.07 -16.26 -15.50
N ARG A 17 4.92 -16.73 -14.58
CA ARG A 17 4.44 -17.51 -13.45
C ARG A 17 3.37 -16.63 -12.82
N PRO A 18 2.10 -17.08 -12.76
CA PRO A 18 1.06 -16.28 -12.16
C PRO A 18 1.57 -15.98 -10.76
N ALA A 19 1.82 -14.71 -10.48
CA ALA A 19 2.24 -14.26 -9.16
C ALA A 19 1.30 -14.95 -8.18
N ARG A 20 1.85 -15.84 -7.33
CA ARG A 20 1.08 -16.79 -6.50
C ARG A 20 -0.25 -16.16 -6.14
N ARG A 21 -1.35 -16.66 -6.75
CA ARG A 21 -2.68 -16.04 -6.61
C ARG A 21 -2.93 -15.92 -5.12
N ARG A 22 -2.94 -14.69 -4.60
CA ARG A 22 -3.21 -14.47 -3.18
C ARG A 22 -4.60 -15.07 -2.92
N PRO A 23 -4.77 -15.83 -1.84
CA PRO A 23 -6.07 -16.40 -1.53
C PRO A 23 -7.11 -15.27 -1.42
N PRO A 24 -8.34 -15.48 -1.95
CA PRO A 24 -9.39 -14.48 -1.87
C PRO A 24 -9.72 -14.19 -0.40
N LEU A 25 -10.05 -12.93 -0.12
CA LEU A 25 -10.45 -12.52 1.23
C LEU A 25 -11.76 -13.21 1.62
N THR A 26 -11.80 -13.76 2.83
CA THR A 26 -13.05 -14.25 3.44
C THR A 26 -14.04 -13.09 3.64
N PRO A 27 -15.36 -13.36 3.75
CA PRO A 27 -16.36 -12.30 3.94
C PRO A 27 -16.10 -11.41 5.16
N ARG A 28 -15.57 -11.99 6.25
CA ARG A 28 -15.16 -11.25 7.44
C ARG A 28 -13.99 -10.31 7.14
N GLN A 29 -12.98 -10.79 6.42
CA GLN A 29 -11.83 -9.98 6.02
C GLN A 29 -12.22 -8.84 5.07
N GLN A 30 -13.18 -9.06 4.16
CA GLN A 30 -13.69 -8.01 3.29
C GLN A 30 -14.42 -6.92 4.09
N LYS A 31 -15.25 -7.30 5.07
CA LYS A 31 -15.92 -6.35 5.96
C LYS A 31 -14.94 -5.54 6.80
N THR A 32 -13.93 -6.20 7.37
CA THR A 32 -12.87 -5.53 8.14
C THR A 32 -12.05 -4.58 7.26
N LEU A 33 -11.68 -5.02 6.05
CA LEU A 33 -10.96 -4.17 5.09
C LEU A 33 -11.79 -2.95 4.68
N GLY A 34 -13.08 -3.13 4.39
CA GLY A 34 -13.99 -2.03 4.08
C GLY A 34 -14.12 -1.02 5.23
N ALA A 35 -14.19 -1.49 6.48
CA ALA A 35 -14.22 -0.63 7.65
C ALA A 35 -12.91 0.17 7.80
N ILE A 36 -11.75 -0.47 7.62
CA ILE A 36 -10.44 0.19 7.68
C ILE A 36 -10.33 1.28 6.60
N VAL A 37 -10.73 0.97 5.37
CA VAL A 37 -10.73 1.94 4.26
C VAL A 37 -11.67 3.10 4.55
N GLY A 38 -12.90 2.82 5.01
CA GLY A 38 -13.88 3.85 5.37
C GLY A 38 -13.37 4.78 6.47
N ILE A 39 -12.80 4.21 7.53
CA ILE A 39 -12.18 4.97 8.62
C ILE A 39 -11.02 5.82 8.10
N ASN A 40 -10.12 5.28 7.27
CA ASN A 40 -9.02 6.06 6.72
C ASN A 40 -9.49 7.17 5.79
N ILE A 41 -10.57 6.97 5.03
CA ILE A 41 -11.19 8.04 4.23
C ILE A 41 -11.74 9.13 5.16
N VAL A 42 -12.44 8.76 6.23
CA VAL A 42 -12.92 9.73 7.23
C VAL A 42 -11.76 10.46 7.89
N LEU A 43 -10.70 9.76 8.30
CA LEU A 43 -9.52 10.39 8.89
C LEU A 43 -8.74 11.24 7.89
N LEU A 44 -8.70 10.88 6.62
CA LEU A 44 -8.15 11.75 5.57
C LEU A 44 -8.96 13.05 5.45
N LEU A 45 -10.27 13.00 5.66
CA LEU A 45 -11.13 14.19 5.66
C LEU A 45 -11.01 15.01 6.96
N VAL A 46 -10.86 14.35 8.11
CA VAL A 46 -10.71 15.01 9.42
C VAL A 46 -9.28 15.53 9.63
N ALA A 47 -8.28 14.87 9.05
CA ALA A 47 -6.88 15.15 9.31
C ALA A 47 -5.91 14.68 8.20
N PRO A 48 -5.85 15.37 7.05
CA PRO A 48 -4.81 15.12 6.07
C PRO A 48 -3.55 15.87 6.49
N ILE A 49 -2.57 15.17 7.07
CA ILE A 49 -1.21 15.65 7.41
C ILE A 49 -1.16 16.70 8.54
N GLY A 50 -2.17 17.57 8.69
CA GLY A 50 -2.25 18.70 9.64
C GLY A 50 -3.50 18.77 10.53
N GLY A 51 -4.40 17.77 10.49
CA GLY A 51 -5.62 17.83 11.31
C GLY A 51 -5.39 17.68 12.81
N ALA A 52 -4.31 17.03 13.24
CA ALA A 52 -3.92 16.99 14.65
C ALA A 52 -3.49 18.37 15.17
N THR A 53 -2.75 19.13 14.36
CA THR A 53 -2.34 20.50 14.68
C THR A 53 -3.55 21.44 14.71
N PHE A 54 -4.50 21.26 13.79
CA PHE A 54 -5.75 22.02 13.77
C PHE A 54 -6.66 21.71 14.96
N LEU A 55 -6.85 20.42 15.29
CA LEU A 55 -7.61 19.98 16.47
C LEU A 55 -6.98 20.50 17.77
N ALA A 56 -5.65 20.48 17.88
CA ALA A 56 -4.93 21.00 19.03
C ALA A 56 -5.02 22.53 19.16
N ALA A 57 -4.89 23.28 18.05
CA ALA A 57 -5.03 24.73 18.04
C ALA A 57 -6.47 25.16 18.37
N LEU A 58 -7.47 24.47 17.82
CA LEU A 58 -8.88 24.73 18.11
C LEU A 58 -9.22 24.45 19.57
N TRP A 59 -8.75 23.34 20.12
CA TRP A 59 -8.95 23.00 21.54
C TRP A 59 -8.25 23.99 22.47
N ALA A 60 -7.08 24.51 22.08
CA ALA A 60 -6.36 25.53 22.83
C ALA A 60 -7.03 26.91 22.78
N LEU A 61 -7.74 27.26 21.71
CA LEU A 61 -8.48 28.52 21.58
C LEU A 61 -9.84 28.50 22.30
N LEU A 62 -10.45 27.33 22.45
CA LEU A 62 -11.75 27.14 23.10
C LEU A 62 -11.66 26.90 24.63
N ARG A 63 -10.44 26.84 25.17
CA ARG A 63 -10.14 26.83 26.61
C ARG A 63 -9.95 28.26 27.11
#